data_AF-A0A4V1V0W4-F1
#
_entry.id   AF-A0A4V1V0W4-F1
#
_cell.length_a   1.000
_cell.length_b   1.000
_cell.length_c   1.000
_cell.angle_alpha   90.00
_cell.angle_beta   90.00
_cell.angle_gamma   90.00
#
_symmetry.space_group_name_H-M   'P 1'
#
loop_
_entity.id
_entity.type
_entity.pdbx_description
1 polymer ?
#
loop_
_entity_poly.entity_id
_entity_poly.type
_entity_poly.pdbx_seq_one_letter_code
_entity_poly.pdbx_strand_id
1 'polypeptide(L)'
;SVSKTLTAITLIKLLEEKKIPVDSSIVPYLPKDMTLHPSISNITFRQLLTHTSGLHDLGEPSYAVLKKELSKEVPASDKVYQYQNSNFGIMRVLIPTIEDGYAPPAATQDYTKSYLYGIRLMQATQKRVLNAVGIRSADCKNPSPDKCLSYQYPEPIQAGTDWGDMTATNAYRGWTLSAEEMSRVIRGLLYTEKLLTQAQREAMLSGRLGIFPANVAGLEEYGHNGMHPGNPVPGGLNLGEVGTTIAGYSNGISVALFVNSQIDSGDSTSKPIRTAIIADIAAHQ
;
A
#
# COMPACT_ATOMS: atom_id res chain seq x y z
N SER A 1 1.09 -5.51 -0.42
CA SER A 1 0.76 -4.53 0.63
C SER A 1 1.79 -3.43 0.85
N VAL A 2 3.10 -3.64 0.63
CA VAL A 2 4.12 -2.57 0.76
C VAL A 2 3.76 -1.30 -0.02
N SER A 3 3.06 -1.43 -1.16
CA SER A 3 2.44 -0.34 -1.94
C SER A 3 1.66 0.69 -1.11
N LYS A 4 1.03 0.27 0.00
CA LYS A 4 0.29 1.16 0.91
C LYS A 4 1.17 2.27 1.47
N THR A 5 2.44 1.97 1.73
CA THR A 5 3.42 2.96 2.20
C THR A 5 3.63 4.06 1.16
N LEU A 6 3.76 3.69 -0.13
CA LEU A 6 3.88 4.67 -1.22
C LEU A 6 2.62 5.54 -1.30
N THR A 7 1.44 4.93 -1.24
CA THR A 7 0.17 5.65 -1.26
C THR A 7 -0.01 6.57 -0.05
N ALA A 8 0.40 6.13 1.14
CA ALA A 8 0.37 6.97 2.35
C ALA A 8 1.25 8.21 2.21
N ILE A 9 2.50 8.04 1.74
CA ILE A 9 3.41 9.18 1.49
C ILE A 9 2.81 10.12 0.45
N THR A 10 2.27 9.59 -0.66
CA THR A 10 1.61 10.39 -1.70
C THR A 10 0.45 11.19 -1.13
N LEU A 11 -0.43 10.57 -0.34
CA LEU A 11 -1.58 11.21 0.27
C LEU A 11 -1.16 12.28 1.27
N ILE A 12 -0.25 11.97 2.21
CA ILE A 12 0.21 12.91 3.25
C ILE A 12 0.79 14.17 2.61
N LYS A 13 1.66 14.02 1.60
CA LYS A 13 2.23 15.16 0.87
C LYS A 13 1.16 15.98 0.17
N LEU A 14 0.20 15.32 -0.49
CA LEU A 14 -0.89 15.99 -1.18
C LEU A 14 -1.81 16.75 -0.21
N LEU A 15 -2.15 16.16 0.93
CA LEU A 15 -2.95 16.79 1.97
C LEU A 15 -2.27 18.07 2.49
N GLU A 16 -0.96 18.01 2.73
CA GLU A 16 -0.18 19.20 3.12
C GLU A 16 -0.23 20.29 2.04
N GLU A 17 0.07 19.94 0.78
CA GLU A 17 0.05 20.90 -0.34
C GLU A 17 -1.30 21.59 -0.50
N LYS A 18 -2.38 20.90 -0.16
CA LYS A 18 -3.76 21.40 -0.21
C LYS A 18 -4.25 21.99 1.12
N LYS A 19 -3.42 21.98 2.16
CA LYS A 19 -3.75 22.42 3.54
C LYS A 19 -4.99 21.70 4.11
N ILE A 20 -5.12 20.41 3.82
CA ILE A 20 -6.21 19.56 4.30
C ILE A 20 -5.69 18.77 5.50
N PRO A 21 -6.26 18.94 6.71
CA PRO A 21 -5.91 18.11 7.85
C PRO A 21 -6.19 16.62 7.59
N VAL A 22 -5.33 15.73 8.10
CA VAL A 22 -5.55 14.29 7.99
C VAL A 22 -6.80 13.80 8.74
N ASP A 23 -7.31 14.59 9.68
CA ASP A 23 -8.56 14.34 10.41
C ASP A 23 -9.81 14.85 9.66
N SER A 24 -9.66 15.44 8.47
CA SER A 24 -10.78 15.83 7.63
C SER A 24 -11.53 14.62 7.07
N SER A 25 -12.85 14.79 6.89
CA SER A 25 -13.72 13.80 6.24
C SER A 25 -13.32 13.58 4.78
N ILE A 26 -13.42 12.34 4.31
CA ILE A 26 -13.15 11.97 2.91
C ILE A 26 -14.30 12.30 1.97
N VAL A 27 -15.51 12.53 2.51
CA VAL A 27 -16.75 12.67 1.73
C VAL A 27 -16.70 13.77 0.67
N PRO A 28 -16.13 14.96 0.91
CA PRO A 28 -16.03 16.00 -0.12
C PRO A 28 -15.24 15.58 -1.37
N TYR A 29 -14.45 14.52 -1.27
CA TYR A 29 -13.55 14.05 -2.32
C TYR A 29 -14.02 12.72 -2.94
N LEU A 30 -15.21 12.23 -2.58
CA LEU A 30 -15.79 11.04 -3.19
C LEU A 30 -16.58 11.41 -4.46
N PRO A 31 -16.54 10.57 -5.51
CA PRO A 31 -17.32 10.77 -6.71
C PRO A 31 -18.82 10.76 -6.44
N LYS A 32 -19.56 11.63 -7.13
CA LYS A 32 -21.01 11.79 -6.94
C LYS A 32 -21.85 10.56 -7.34
N ASP A 33 -21.30 9.65 -8.13
CA ASP A 33 -21.96 8.40 -8.53
C ASP A 33 -21.78 7.28 -7.49
N MET A 34 -21.12 7.55 -6.36
CA MET A 34 -21.08 6.65 -5.22
C MET A 34 -22.22 7.00 -4.26
N THR A 35 -23.19 6.11 -4.11
CA THR A 35 -24.21 6.22 -3.06
C THR A 35 -23.56 5.93 -1.71
N LEU A 36 -23.65 6.88 -0.78
CA LEU A 36 -23.03 6.77 0.54
C LEU A 36 -24.09 6.44 1.59
N HIS A 37 -23.81 5.45 2.45
CA HIS A 37 -24.58 5.26 3.66
C HIS A 37 -24.33 6.42 4.64
N PRO A 38 -25.32 6.88 5.44
CA PRO A 38 -25.13 7.99 6.38
C PRO A 38 -23.95 7.81 7.36
N SER A 39 -23.65 6.58 7.77
CA SER A 39 -22.51 6.27 8.66
C SER A 39 -21.13 6.57 8.05
N ILE A 40 -21.02 6.71 6.72
CA ILE A 40 -19.78 7.04 6.01
C ILE A 40 -19.40 8.53 6.20
N SER A 41 -20.37 9.38 6.55
CA SER A 41 -20.24 10.85 6.63
C SER A 41 -19.00 11.36 7.36
N ASN A 42 -18.53 10.59 8.35
CA ASN A 42 -17.44 10.97 9.25
C ASN A 42 -16.19 10.08 9.13
N ILE A 43 -16.02 9.31 8.04
CA ILE A 43 -14.74 8.63 7.78
C ILE A 43 -13.68 9.67 7.42
N THR A 44 -12.54 9.65 8.11
CA THR A 44 -11.43 10.59 7.90
C THR A 44 -10.25 9.97 7.15
N PHE A 45 -9.34 10.78 6.61
CA PHE A 45 -8.11 10.26 6.01
C PHE A 45 -7.25 9.49 7.02
N ARG A 46 -7.19 9.96 8.27
CA ARG A 46 -6.48 9.26 9.36
C ARG A 46 -7.08 7.88 9.57
N GLN A 47 -8.40 7.76 9.58
CA GLN A 47 -9.08 6.48 9.77
C GLN A 47 -8.77 5.50 8.63
N LEU A 48 -8.67 5.98 7.39
CA LEU A 48 -8.20 5.14 6.28
C LEU A 48 -6.73 4.71 6.47
N LEU A 49 -5.83 5.67 6.72
CA LEU A 49 -4.38 5.42 6.86
C LEU A 49 -4.02 4.49 8.03
N THR A 50 -4.86 4.44 9.06
CA THR A 50 -4.65 3.64 10.27
C THR A 50 -5.48 2.37 10.32
N HIS A 51 -6.24 2.06 9.27
CA HIS A 51 -7.14 0.92 9.24
C HIS A 51 -8.21 0.94 10.37
N THR A 52 -8.74 2.12 10.70
CA THR A 52 -9.77 2.33 11.75
C THR A 52 -11.08 2.92 11.21
N SER A 53 -11.30 2.84 9.89
CA SER A 53 -12.48 3.43 9.23
C SER A 53 -13.79 2.70 9.53
N GLY A 54 -13.71 1.40 9.83
CA GLY A 54 -14.83 0.47 9.88
C GLY A 54 -15.30 -0.05 8.51
N LEU A 55 -14.61 0.27 7.42
CA LEU A 55 -14.85 -0.38 6.13
C LEU A 55 -14.43 -1.86 6.20
N HIS A 56 -15.20 -2.73 5.54
CA HIS A 56 -14.91 -4.17 5.45
C HIS A 56 -14.66 -4.55 4.00
N ASP A 57 -13.54 -5.23 3.72
CA ASP A 57 -13.19 -5.73 2.39
C ASP A 57 -14.31 -6.66 1.88
N LEU A 58 -15.08 -6.22 0.87
CA LEU A 58 -16.10 -7.05 0.21
C LEU A 58 -15.54 -7.84 -0.98
N GLY A 59 -14.21 -7.86 -1.11
CA GLY A 59 -13.47 -8.45 -2.21
C GLY A 59 -12.35 -7.52 -2.64
N GLU A 60 -11.89 -7.72 -3.87
CA GLU A 60 -10.84 -6.89 -4.44
C GLU A 60 -11.30 -5.41 -4.57
N PRO A 61 -10.58 -4.42 -3.98
CA PRO A 61 -10.97 -3.00 -3.97
C PRO A 61 -10.96 -2.29 -5.34
N SER A 62 -11.77 -2.77 -6.29
CA SER A 62 -12.12 -2.13 -7.55
C SER A 62 -13.13 -1.01 -7.31
N TYR A 63 -13.33 -0.13 -8.30
CA TYR A 63 -14.32 0.96 -8.18
C TYR A 63 -15.73 0.45 -7.87
N ALA A 64 -16.14 -0.67 -8.49
CA ALA A 64 -17.43 -1.30 -8.24
C ALA A 64 -17.56 -1.83 -6.81
N VAL A 65 -16.52 -2.49 -6.29
CA VAL A 65 -16.50 -3.00 -4.92
C VAL A 65 -16.51 -1.87 -3.90
N LEU A 66 -15.69 -0.83 -4.11
CA LEU A 66 -15.65 0.36 -3.26
C LEU A 66 -17.01 1.08 -3.23
N LYS A 67 -17.70 1.21 -4.38
CA LYS A 67 -19.08 1.74 -4.44
C LYS A 67 -20.05 0.94 -3.57
N LYS A 68 -19.95 -0.39 -3.61
CA LYS A 68 -20.78 -1.29 -2.81
C LYS A 68 -20.44 -1.23 -1.32
N GLU A 69 -19.18 -1.03 -0.97
CA GLU A 69 -18.74 -0.88 0.41
C GLU A 69 -19.25 0.42 1.03
N LEU A 70 -19.10 1.53 0.32
CA LEU A 70 -19.54 2.86 0.80
C LEU A 70 -21.07 2.98 0.89
N SER A 71 -21.83 2.11 0.24
CA SER A 71 -23.30 2.08 0.37
C SER A 71 -23.79 1.27 1.57
N LYS A 72 -22.89 0.58 2.30
CA LYS A 72 -23.24 -0.20 3.50
C LYS A 72 -23.04 0.59 4.78
N GLU A 73 -23.77 0.17 5.80
CA GLU A 73 -23.58 0.65 7.15
C GLU A 73 -22.18 0.31 7.68
N VAL A 74 -21.60 1.28 8.40
CA VAL A 74 -20.37 1.14 9.17
C VAL A 74 -20.73 1.49 10.62
N PRO A 75 -20.99 0.49 11.47
CA PRO A 75 -21.26 0.69 12.87
C PRO A 75 -20.12 1.42 13.58
N ALA A 76 -20.43 2.24 14.59
CA ALA A 76 -19.39 2.92 15.37
C ALA A 76 -18.45 1.93 16.08
N SER A 77 -18.96 0.74 16.44
CA SER A 77 -18.16 -0.37 17.01
C SER A 77 -17.06 -0.87 16.07
N ASP A 78 -17.22 -0.66 14.77
CA ASP A 78 -16.31 -1.17 13.75
C ASP A 78 -15.16 -0.20 13.48
N LYS A 79 -15.22 1.02 14.02
CA LYS A 79 -14.14 2.03 13.95
C LYS A 79 -12.99 1.72 14.93
N VAL A 80 -12.54 0.47 14.91
CA VAL A 80 -11.39 -0.07 15.63
C VAL A 80 -10.35 -0.54 14.61
N TYR A 81 -9.13 -0.82 15.06
CA TYR A 81 -8.09 -1.31 14.15
C TYR A 81 -8.49 -2.65 13.53
N GLN A 82 -8.69 -2.65 12.21
CA GLN A 82 -8.92 -3.84 11.39
C GLN A 82 -8.26 -3.64 10.03
N TYR A 83 -7.25 -4.45 9.73
CA TYR A 83 -6.53 -4.35 8.46
C TYR A 83 -7.45 -4.70 7.29
N GLN A 84 -7.69 -3.71 6.43
CA GLN A 84 -8.63 -3.78 5.31
C GLN A 84 -7.98 -3.09 4.11
N ASN A 85 -7.89 -3.78 2.98
CA ASN A 85 -7.28 -3.24 1.76
C ASN A 85 -8.08 -2.08 1.18
N SER A 86 -9.40 -2.10 1.33
CA SER A 86 -10.29 -1.03 0.85
C SER A 86 -9.97 0.33 1.44
N ASN A 87 -9.41 0.37 2.67
CA ASN A 87 -8.91 1.62 3.26
C ASN A 87 -7.87 2.33 2.39
N PHE A 88 -7.00 1.57 1.73
CA PHE A 88 -6.02 2.11 0.79
C PHE A 88 -6.52 2.09 -0.65
N GLY A 89 -7.37 1.12 -1.01
CA GLY A 89 -7.98 1.03 -2.34
C GLY A 89 -8.76 2.29 -2.71
N ILE A 90 -9.52 2.86 -1.77
CA ILE A 90 -10.26 4.10 -2.01
C ILE A 90 -9.35 5.31 -2.23
N MET A 91 -8.11 5.29 -1.72
CA MET A 91 -7.14 6.38 -1.96
C MET A 91 -6.77 6.51 -3.45
N ARG A 92 -6.94 5.45 -4.26
CA ARG A 92 -6.83 5.52 -5.72
C ARG A 92 -7.79 6.54 -6.33
N VAL A 93 -8.97 6.68 -5.74
CA VAL A 93 -10.00 7.64 -6.16
C VAL A 93 -9.76 9.00 -5.50
N LEU A 94 -9.50 9.02 -4.19
CA LEU A 94 -9.36 10.26 -3.42
C LEU A 94 -8.17 11.12 -3.88
N ILE A 95 -7.00 10.51 -4.14
CA ILE A 95 -5.78 11.27 -4.49
C ILE A 95 -5.98 12.10 -5.77
N PRO A 96 -6.44 11.53 -6.91
CA PRO A 96 -6.73 12.34 -8.10
C PRO A 96 -7.83 13.39 -7.88
N THR A 97 -8.88 13.07 -7.13
CA THR A 97 -9.94 14.05 -6.86
C THR A 97 -9.44 15.23 -6.01
N ILE A 98 -8.53 14.99 -5.05
CA ILE A 98 -7.89 16.06 -4.27
C ILE A 98 -6.87 16.85 -5.11
N GLU A 99 -6.12 16.17 -6.00
CA GLU A 99 -5.09 16.80 -6.85
C GLU A 99 -5.68 17.92 -7.70
N ASP A 100 -6.72 17.60 -8.48
CA ASP A 100 -7.22 18.45 -9.55
C ASP A 100 -8.74 18.31 -9.80
N GLY A 101 -9.48 17.70 -8.87
CA GLY A 101 -10.91 17.45 -9.04
C GLY A 101 -11.23 16.38 -10.08
N TYR A 102 -10.26 15.52 -10.43
CA TYR A 102 -10.45 14.51 -11.45
C TYR A 102 -11.66 13.61 -11.16
N ALA A 103 -12.50 13.48 -12.18
CA ALA A 103 -13.57 12.50 -12.28
C ALA A 103 -13.66 11.98 -13.73
N PRO A 104 -13.65 10.67 -13.97
CA PRO A 104 -13.96 10.11 -15.28
C PRO A 104 -15.37 10.50 -15.74
N PRO A 105 -15.65 10.52 -17.06
CA PRO A 105 -17.00 10.74 -17.58
C PRO A 105 -18.04 9.81 -16.93
N ALA A 106 -19.26 10.32 -16.72
CA ALA A 106 -20.30 9.58 -15.99
C ALA A 106 -20.63 8.20 -16.61
N ALA A 107 -20.63 8.12 -17.95
CA ALA A 107 -20.91 6.89 -18.71
C ALA A 107 -19.74 5.88 -18.71
N THR A 108 -18.59 6.20 -18.14
CA THR A 108 -17.45 5.27 -18.07
C THR A 108 -17.77 4.06 -17.18
N GLN A 109 -17.48 2.86 -17.67
CA GLN A 109 -17.65 1.62 -16.91
C GLN A 109 -16.73 1.58 -15.68
N ASP A 110 -17.17 0.92 -14.61
CA ASP A 110 -16.47 0.92 -13.31
C ASP A 110 -15.05 0.33 -13.39
N TYR A 111 -14.80 -0.68 -14.24
CA TYR A 111 -13.44 -1.17 -14.48
C TYR A 111 -12.54 -0.08 -15.07
N THR A 112 -13.01 0.58 -16.14
CA THR A 112 -12.29 1.68 -16.78
C THR A 112 -12.09 2.86 -15.84
N LYS A 113 -13.06 3.17 -14.96
CA LYS A 113 -12.87 4.16 -13.89
C LYS A 113 -11.73 3.77 -12.96
N SER A 114 -11.70 2.51 -12.51
CA SER A 114 -10.63 1.98 -11.65
C SER A 114 -9.26 2.16 -12.29
N TYR A 115 -9.14 1.82 -13.58
CA TYR A 115 -7.91 1.94 -14.36
C TYR A 115 -7.46 3.40 -14.53
N LEU A 116 -8.38 4.30 -14.91
CA LEU A 116 -8.09 5.72 -15.09
C LEU A 116 -7.65 6.42 -13.80
N TYR A 117 -8.35 6.16 -12.69
CA TYR A 117 -7.90 6.63 -11.36
C TYR A 117 -6.54 6.04 -10.99
N GLY A 118 -6.29 4.77 -11.33
CA GLY A 118 -5.00 4.09 -11.16
C GLY A 118 -3.85 4.82 -11.85
N ILE A 119 -4.02 5.22 -13.11
CA ILE A 119 -3.02 6.00 -13.86
C ILE A 119 -2.73 7.33 -13.15
N ARG A 120 -3.77 8.05 -12.72
CA ARG A 120 -3.61 9.34 -12.03
C ARG A 120 -2.89 9.17 -10.69
N LEU A 121 -3.18 8.10 -9.93
CA LEU A 121 -2.43 7.77 -8.72
C LEU A 121 -0.95 7.52 -9.01
N MET A 122 -0.65 6.78 -10.08
CA MET A 122 0.74 6.51 -10.48
C MET A 122 1.47 7.81 -10.80
N GLN A 123 0.85 8.73 -11.52
CA GLN A 123 1.41 10.06 -11.82
C GLN A 123 1.65 10.88 -10.53
N ALA A 124 0.68 10.90 -9.61
CA ALA A 124 0.82 11.60 -8.33
C ALA A 124 1.95 11.01 -7.47
N THR A 125 2.07 9.68 -7.45
CA THR A 125 3.12 8.96 -6.71
C THR A 125 4.49 9.17 -7.37
N GLN A 126 4.57 9.16 -8.70
CA GLN A 126 5.79 9.46 -9.44
C GLN A 126 6.29 10.87 -9.11
N LYS A 127 5.40 11.86 -9.17
CA LYS A 127 5.69 13.28 -8.87
C LYS A 127 6.21 13.47 -7.45
N ARG A 128 5.54 12.89 -6.45
CA ARG A 128 5.77 13.21 -5.04
C ARG A 128 6.72 12.27 -4.29
N VAL A 129 6.86 11.04 -4.76
CA VAL A 129 7.61 10.00 -4.06
C VAL A 129 8.79 9.54 -4.90
N LEU A 130 8.51 8.93 -6.05
CA LEU A 130 9.52 8.18 -6.79
C LEU A 130 10.61 9.10 -7.39
N ASN A 131 10.22 10.24 -7.98
CA ASN A 131 11.18 11.22 -8.49
C ASN A 131 12.13 11.74 -7.40
N ALA A 132 11.63 11.95 -6.17
CA ALA A 132 12.41 12.51 -5.06
C ALA A 132 13.51 11.56 -4.57
N VAL A 133 13.36 10.26 -4.81
CA VAL A 133 14.36 9.22 -4.49
C VAL A 133 15.03 8.63 -5.74
N GLY A 134 14.87 9.29 -6.90
CA GLY A 134 15.57 8.93 -8.14
C GLY A 134 15.05 7.67 -8.83
N ILE A 135 13.79 7.30 -8.62
CA ILE A 135 13.13 6.14 -9.25
C ILE A 135 12.28 6.60 -10.43
N ARG A 136 12.45 5.96 -11.60
CA ARG A 136 11.74 6.34 -12.85
C ARG A 136 11.03 5.17 -13.52
N SER A 137 11.35 3.94 -13.14
CA SER A 137 10.93 2.68 -13.76
C SER A 137 9.71 2.04 -13.10
N ALA A 138 9.23 2.57 -11.98
CA ALA A 138 8.15 1.94 -11.23
C ALA A 138 6.82 2.01 -11.99
N ASP A 139 6.15 0.87 -12.10
CA ASP A 139 4.89 0.72 -12.83
C ASP A 139 3.95 -0.25 -12.08
N CYS A 140 2.66 -0.22 -12.38
CA CYS A 140 1.69 -1.24 -11.98
C CYS A 140 1.45 -2.29 -13.07
N LYS A 141 2.09 -2.14 -14.23
CA LYS A 141 2.14 -3.11 -15.32
C LYS A 141 3.59 -3.26 -15.77
N ASN A 142 4.30 -4.27 -15.26
CA ASN A 142 5.70 -4.47 -15.63
C ASN A 142 5.84 -4.78 -17.13
N PRO A 143 6.44 -3.88 -17.94
CA PRO A 143 6.54 -4.06 -19.37
C PRO A 143 7.70 -4.98 -19.77
N SER A 144 8.58 -5.34 -18.83
CA SER A 144 9.77 -6.15 -19.13
C SER A 144 9.40 -7.56 -19.57
N PRO A 145 9.95 -8.07 -20.69
CA PRO A 145 9.83 -9.48 -21.05
C PRO A 145 10.57 -10.38 -20.05
N ASP A 146 11.61 -9.87 -19.37
CA ASP A 146 12.45 -10.58 -18.40
C ASP A 146 12.02 -10.31 -16.94
N LYS A 147 10.74 -9.98 -16.74
CA LYS A 147 10.20 -9.75 -15.39
C LYS A 147 10.30 -10.99 -14.51
N CYS A 148 10.56 -10.77 -13.22
CA CYS A 148 10.56 -11.84 -12.24
C CYS A 148 9.15 -12.44 -12.11
N LEU A 149 9.05 -13.76 -12.28
CA LEU A 149 7.83 -14.52 -12.07
C LEU A 149 7.73 -15.00 -10.63
N SER A 150 6.51 -15.25 -10.17
CA SER A 150 6.25 -15.87 -8.86
C SER A 150 6.10 -17.38 -9.02
N TYR A 151 6.69 -18.15 -8.10
CA TYR A 151 6.73 -19.60 -8.15
C TYR A 151 6.05 -20.21 -6.94
N GLN A 152 5.42 -21.35 -7.15
CA GLN A 152 4.90 -22.16 -6.06
C GLN A 152 6.06 -22.89 -5.38
N TYR A 153 6.12 -22.87 -4.05
CA TYR A 153 7.09 -23.65 -3.26
C TYR A 153 6.38 -24.23 -2.03
N PRO A 154 6.69 -25.47 -1.59
CA PRO A 154 7.73 -26.39 -2.05
C PRO A 154 7.33 -27.32 -3.22
N GLU A 155 6.22 -27.05 -3.90
CA GLU A 155 5.71 -27.89 -4.99
C GLU A 155 6.70 -28.05 -6.17
N PRO A 156 6.52 -29.09 -7.01
CA PRO A 156 7.35 -29.30 -8.20
C PRO A 156 7.44 -28.06 -9.08
N ILE A 157 8.56 -27.92 -9.79
CA ILE A 157 8.80 -26.78 -10.70
C ILE A 157 7.66 -26.69 -11.73
N GLN A 158 6.81 -25.68 -11.56
CA GLN A 158 5.80 -25.27 -12.53
C GLN A 158 6.26 -24.02 -13.27
N ALA A 159 5.53 -23.66 -14.34
CA ALA A 159 5.71 -22.36 -14.97
C ALA A 159 5.46 -21.25 -13.94
N GLY A 160 6.33 -20.24 -13.91
CA GLY A 160 6.15 -19.09 -13.03
C GLY A 160 4.92 -18.28 -13.43
N THR A 161 4.30 -17.64 -12.44
CA THR A 161 3.13 -16.78 -12.63
C THR A 161 3.54 -15.33 -12.84
N ASP A 162 3.04 -14.74 -13.93
CA ASP A 162 2.97 -13.29 -14.14
C ASP A 162 1.59 -12.80 -13.67
N TRP A 163 1.57 -11.82 -12.78
CA TRP A 163 0.34 -11.26 -12.24
C TRP A 163 -0.30 -10.18 -13.12
N GLY A 164 0.35 -9.80 -14.22
CA GLY A 164 -0.21 -8.94 -15.24
C GLY A 164 -0.37 -7.47 -14.82
N ASP A 165 -1.40 -6.82 -15.36
CA ASP A 165 -1.66 -5.40 -15.15
C ASP A 165 -2.50 -5.17 -13.88
N MET A 166 -1.88 -4.56 -12.86
CA MET A 166 -2.55 -4.22 -11.60
C MET A 166 -2.99 -2.75 -11.51
N THR A 167 -2.93 -1.98 -12.59
CA THR A 167 -3.25 -0.55 -12.59
C THR A 167 -4.64 -0.27 -12.02
N ALA A 168 -5.65 -1.07 -12.39
CA ALA A 168 -7.02 -0.93 -11.89
C ALA A 168 -7.18 -1.25 -10.39
N THR A 169 -6.16 -1.84 -9.76
CA THR A 169 -6.18 -2.32 -8.37
C THR A 169 -4.98 -1.84 -7.57
N ASN A 170 -4.31 -0.79 -8.05
CA ASN A 170 -3.19 -0.20 -7.36
C ASN A 170 -3.65 0.53 -6.06
N ALA A 171 -2.73 1.28 -5.44
CA ALA A 171 -2.83 1.90 -4.12
C ALA A 171 -2.59 0.93 -2.95
N TYR A 172 -3.36 -0.14 -2.84
CA TYR A 172 -3.18 -1.12 -1.78
C TYR A 172 -2.20 -2.25 -2.15
N ARG A 173 -1.89 -2.39 -3.45
CA ARG A 173 -0.96 -3.35 -4.08
C ARG A 173 -0.44 -2.80 -5.43
N GLY A 174 0.22 -3.64 -6.23
CA GLY A 174 0.38 -3.47 -7.68
C GLY A 174 1.69 -2.86 -8.15
N TRP A 175 2.35 -2.05 -7.32
CA TRP A 175 3.62 -1.43 -7.69
C TRP A 175 4.74 -2.47 -7.89
N THR A 176 5.41 -2.40 -9.04
CA THR A 176 6.61 -3.15 -9.39
C THR A 176 7.84 -2.26 -9.24
N LEU A 177 8.74 -2.64 -8.33
CA LEU A 177 10.02 -1.99 -8.07
C LEU A 177 11.07 -3.05 -7.74
N SER A 178 12.35 -2.74 -7.95
CA SER A 178 13.43 -3.57 -7.42
C SER A 178 13.57 -3.40 -5.90
N ALA A 179 14.23 -4.37 -5.24
CA ALA A 179 14.55 -4.27 -3.82
C ALA A 179 15.40 -3.02 -3.52
N GLU A 180 16.32 -2.66 -4.43
CA GLU A 180 17.14 -1.46 -4.30
C GLU A 180 16.29 -0.18 -4.36
N GLU A 181 15.40 -0.07 -5.35
CA GLU A 181 14.50 1.08 -5.48
C GLU A 181 13.62 1.23 -4.24
N MET A 182 13.08 0.13 -3.74
CA MET A 182 12.27 0.14 -2.53
C MET A 182 13.10 0.50 -1.28
N SER A 183 14.37 0.07 -1.20
CA SER A 183 15.31 0.51 -0.16
C SER A 183 15.52 2.03 -0.19
N ARG A 184 15.63 2.63 -1.37
CA ARG A 184 15.72 4.10 -1.51
C ARG A 184 14.47 4.81 -1.00
N VAL A 185 13.28 4.24 -1.20
CA VAL A 185 12.02 4.79 -0.65
C VAL A 185 12.04 4.77 0.87
N ILE A 186 12.31 3.63 1.50
CA ILE A 186 12.26 3.53 2.97
C ILE A 186 13.37 4.38 3.62
N ARG A 187 14.56 4.47 3.02
CA ARG A 187 15.62 5.40 3.47
C ARG A 187 15.21 6.86 3.31
N GLY A 188 14.64 7.20 2.16
CA GLY A 188 14.14 8.54 1.87
C GLY A 188 13.06 8.97 2.85
N LEU A 189 12.21 8.03 3.27
CA LEU A 189 11.19 8.23 4.29
C LEU A 189 11.82 8.42 5.67
N LEU A 190 12.65 7.49 6.14
CA LEU A 190 13.02 7.41 7.57
C LEU A 190 14.22 8.30 7.95
N TYR A 191 15.17 8.52 7.03
CA TYR A 191 16.47 9.11 7.38
C TYR A 191 16.77 10.41 6.62
N THR A 192 15.83 10.91 5.84
CA THR A 192 16.01 12.14 5.07
C THR A 192 14.71 12.96 5.08
N GLU A 193 14.78 14.20 4.60
CA GLU A 193 13.60 15.02 4.34
C GLU A 193 13.16 15.02 2.86
N LYS A 194 13.67 14.10 2.04
CA LYS A 194 13.33 14.03 0.61
C LYS A 194 11.85 13.70 0.39
N LEU A 195 11.28 12.85 1.24
CA LEU A 195 9.89 12.41 1.12
C LEU A 195 8.96 13.21 2.02
N LEU A 196 9.28 13.34 3.31
CA LEU A 196 8.48 14.07 4.29
C LEU A 196 9.39 14.97 5.11
N THR A 197 8.90 16.13 5.53
CA THR A 197 9.60 16.92 6.58
C THR A 197 9.68 16.12 7.87
N GLN A 198 10.56 16.50 8.78
CA GLN A 198 10.68 15.85 10.09
C GLN A 198 9.33 15.77 10.82
N ALA A 199 8.58 16.87 10.90
CA ALA A 199 7.28 16.89 11.57
C ALA A 199 6.25 15.95 10.89
N GLN A 200 6.23 15.91 9.55
CA GLN A 200 5.35 15.01 8.81
C GLN A 200 5.71 13.54 9.03
N ARG A 201 7.02 13.24 9.03
CA ARG A 201 7.52 11.90 9.34
C ARG A 201 7.13 11.48 10.75
N GLU A 202 7.40 12.31 11.76
CA GLU A 202 7.03 12.04 13.15
C GLU A 202 5.52 11.80 13.31
N ALA A 203 4.68 12.58 12.64
CA ALA A 203 3.23 12.37 12.62
C ALA A 203 2.84 11.04 11.92
N MET A 204 3.52 10.68 10.83
CA MET A 204 3.31 9.41 10.12
C MET A 204 3.69 8.20 10.98
N LEU A 205 4.85 8.26 11.65
CA LEU A 205 5.38 7.17 12.48
C LEU A 205 4.57 7.00 13.77
N SER A 206 4.34 8.08 14.52
CA SER A 206 3.57 8.02 15.78
C SER A 206 2.10 7.67 15.53
N GLY A 207 1.53 8.16 14.42
CA GLY A 207 0.16 7.87 14.00
C GLY A 207 -0.03 6.53 13.30
N ARG A 208 1.05 5.80 12.98
CA ARG A 208 1.03 4.54 12.21
C ARG A 208 0.32 4.68 10.86
N LEU A 209 0.58 5.77 10.16
CA LEU A 209 -0.12 6.15 8.92
C LEU A 209 0.47 5.38 7.72
N GLY A 210 0.07 4.13 7.53
CA GLY A 210 0.54 3.28 6.43
C GLY A 210 1.97 2.75 6.59
N ILE A 211 2.54 2.85 7.80
CA ILE A 211 3.80 2.23 8.22
C ILE A 211 3.68 1.84 9.70
N PHE A 212 4.28 0.73 10.10
CA PHE A 212 4.03 0.12 11.41
C PHE A 212 5.29 -0.04 12.24
N PRO A 213 5.23 0.27 13.55
CA PRO A 213 6.35 0.05 14.45
C PRO A 213 6.49 -1.43 14.82
N ALA A 214 7.73 -1.86 15.03
CA ALA A 214 8.06 -3.13 15.67
C ALA A 214 9.34 -2.97 16.53
N ASN A 215 9.67 -4.00 17.30
CA ASN A 215 10.99 -4.14 17.92
C ASN A 215 11.64 -5.42 17.39
N VAL A 216 12.85 -5.30 16.86
CA VAL A 216 13.62 -6.44 16.34
C VAL A 216 15.03 -6.36 16.89
N ALA A 217 15.43 -7.40 17.64
CA ALA A 217 16.74 -7.49 18.29
C ALA A 217 17.09 -6.23 19.13
N GLY A 218 16.10 -5.65 19.82
CA GLY A 218 16.29 -4.45 20.65
C GLY A 218 16.28 -3.12 19.88
N LEU A 219 16.24 -3.14 18.54
CA LEU A 219 16.11 -1.95 17.71
C LEU A 219 14.65 -1.60 17.46
N GLU A 220 14.33 -0.31 17.50
CA GLU A 220 13.04 0.20 17.02
C GLU A 220 13.01 0.10 15.49
N GLU A 221 11.95 -0.51 14.96
CA GLU A 221 11.73 -0.71 13.53
C GLU A 221 10.48 0.08 13.08
N TYR A 222 10.54 0.67 11.88
CA TYR A 222 9.35 1.08 11.14
C TYR A 222 9.33 0.42 9.77
N GLY A 223 8.25 -0.30 9.46
CA GLY A 223 8.18 -1.09 8.25
C GLY A 223 6.77 -1.50 7.81
N HIS A 224 6.72 -2.27 6.73
CA HIS A 224 5.50 -2.87 6.20
C HIS A 224 5.85 -4.19 5.48
N ASN A 225 4.99 -5.20 5.66
CA ASN A 225 5.09 -6.48 4.94
C ASN A 225 4.08 -6.56 3.80
N GLY A 226 4.31 -7.44 2.83
CA GLY A 226 3.31 -7.73 1.81
C GLY A 226 3.43 -9.13 1.27
N MET A 227 2.28 -9.69 0.92
CA MET A 227 2.14 -10.92 0.15
C MET A 227 1.19 -10.65 -1.02
N HIS A 228 1.37 -11.34 -2.13
CA HIS A 228 0.39 -11.41 -3.21
C HIS A 228 0.52 -12.73 -3.98
N PRO A 229 -0.58 -13.45 -4.22
CA PRO A 229 -1.95 -13.13 -3.85
C PRO A 229 -2.24 -13.39 -2.36
N GLY A 230 -1.33 -14.04 -1.62
CA GLY A 230 -1.60 -14.52 -0.26
C GLY A 230 -2.45 -15.80 -0.26
N ASN A 231 -2.64 -16.39 0.93
CA ASN A 231 -3.35 -17.68 1.11
C ASN A 231 -4.69 -17.73 0.33
N PRO A 232 -4.83 -18.64 -0.66
CA PRO A 232 -6.04 -18.83 -1.40
C PRO A 232 -6.76 -20.04 -0.80
N VAL A 233 -7.92 -19.79 -0.24
CA VAL A 233 -8.89 -20.84 0.15
C VAL A 233 -8.44 -21.71 1.34
N PRO A 234 -9.34 -22.03 2.28
CA PRO A 234 -9.10 -23.14 3.20
C PRO A 234 -8.79 -24.42 2.39
N GLY A 235 -7.53 -24.86 2.42
CA GLY A 235 -7.07 -26.10 1.75
C GLY A 235 -6.48 -25.95 0.34
N GLY A 236 -6.18 -24.74 -0.15
CA GLY A 236 -5.55 -24.52 -1.46
C GLY A 236 -4.17 -23.87 -1.39
N LEU A 237 -3.31 -24.15 -2.38
CA LEU A 237 -2.08 -23.41 -2.66
C LEU A 237 -2.29 -22.55 -3.93
N ASN A 238 -1.70 -21.35 -3.95
CA ASN A 238 -1.69 -20.40 -5.06
C ASN A 238 -0.62 -20.79 -6.09
N LEU A 239 -0.85 -20.44 -7.36
CA LEU A 239 0.06 -20.69 -8.52
C LEU A 239 1.46 -20.04 -8.39
N GLY A 240 1.69 -19.30 -7.31
CA GLY A 240 2.91 -18.63 -6.93
C GLY A 240 2.60 -17.54 -5.93
N GLU A 241 3.63 -16.99 -5.28
CA GLU A 241 3.47 -15.86 -4.38
C GLU A 241 4.68 -14.93 -4.46
N VAL A 242 4.44 -13.63 -4.27
CA VAL A 242 5.49 -12.68 -3.94
C VAL A 242 5.37 -12.26 -2.48
N GLY A 243 6.42 -12.51 -1.70
CA GLY A 243 6.63 -12.02 -0.35
C GLY A 243 7.52 -10.77 -0.36
N THR A 244 7.16 -9.75 0.41
CA THR A 244 7.91 -8.49 0.50
C THR A 244 8.02 -8.02 1.94
N THR A 245 9.14 -7.39 2.28
CA THR A 245 9.28 -6.56 3.50
C THR A 245 10.03 -5.29 3.17
N ILE A 246 9.66 -4.21 3.84
CA ILE A 246 10.48 -3.01 3.94
C ILE A 246 10.58 -2.61 5.41
N ALA A 247 11.75 -2.17 5.83
CA ALA A 247 11.98 -1.75 7.20
C ALA A 247 13.15 -0.76 7.27
N GLY A 248 13.09 0.15 8.23
CA GLY A 248 14.27 0.83 8.76
C GLY A 248 14.29 0.80 10.28
N TYR A 249 15.48 0.91 10.84
CA TYR A 249 15.81 0.70 12.24
C TYR A 249 16.45 1.94 12.88
N SER A 250 16.34 2.05 14.21
CA SER A 250 16.90 3.17 14.98
C SER A 250 18.42 3.41 14.80
N ASN A 251 19.17 2.43 14.32
CA ASN A 251 20.61 2.56 14.02
C ASN A 251 20.91 3.02 12.57
N GLY A 252 19.90 3.42 11.79
CA GLY A 252 20.08 3.97 10.44
C GLY A 252 20.15 2.94 9.30
N ILE A 253 20.01 1.65 9.62
CA ILE A 253 19.94 0.56 8.63
C ILE A 253 18.55 0.50 8.03
N SER A 254 18.47 0.07 6.78
CA SER A 254 17.22 -0.18 6.07
C SER A 254 17.31 -1.47 5.26
N VAL A 255 16.22 -2.22 5.24
CA VAL A 255 16.09 -3.48 4.51
C VAL A 255 14.90 -3.39 3.57
N ALA A 256 15.09 -3.90 2.36
CA ALA A 256 14.01 -4.25 1.44
C ALA A 256 14.27 -5.68 0.95
N LEU A 257 13.33 -6.58 1.19
CA LEU A 257 13.41 -7.99 0.80
C LEU A 257 12.25 -8.33 -0.11
N PHE A 258 12.55 -9.04 -1.19
CA PHE A 258 11.59 -9.58 -2.13
C PHE A 258 11.88 -11.07 -2.28
N VAL A 259 10.85 -11.87 -2.15
CA VAL A 259 10.87 -13.31 -2.37
C VAL A 259 9.78 -13.60 -3.39
N ASN A 260 10.12 -14.34 -4.43
CA ASN A 260 9.17 -14.71 -5.49
C ASN A 260 8.62 -16.12 -5.33
N SER A 261 8.48 -16.60 -4.09
CA SER A 261 7.81 -17.84 -3.74
C SER A 261 7.17 -17.77 -2.35
N GLN A 262 6.27 -18.71 -2.04
CA GLN A 262 5.93 -19.02 -0.66
C GLN A 262 7.19 -19.57 0.03
N ILE A 263 7.41 -19.27 1.31
CA ILE A 263 8.47 -19.91 2.10
C ILE A 263 7.89 -20.71 3.27
N ASP A 264 6.62 -20.46 3.64
CA ASP A 264 5.86 -21.22 4.64
C ASP A 264 4.35 -20.97 4.46
N SER A 265 3.53 -21.89 4.96
CA SER A 265 2.08 -22.05 4.72
C SER A 265 1.15 -21.08 5.45
N GLY A 266 1.64 -19.99 6.06
CA GLY A 266 0.73 -19.15 6.87
C GLY A 266 1.23 -17.83 7.44
N ASP A 267 2.49 -17.44 7.25
CA ASP A 267 2.97 -16.12 7.68
C ASP A 267 3.70 -15.42 6.53
N SER A 268 3.79 -14.09 6.58
CA SER A 268 4.69 -13.36 5.69
C SER A 268 6.13 -13.72 6.07
N THR A 269 6.63 -14.80 5.50
CA THR A 269 7.93 -15.43 5.72
C THR A 269 9.14 -14.52 5.49
N SER A 270 8.92 -13.33 4.96
CA SER A 270 9.91 -12.26 4.96
C SER A 270 10.31 -11.82 6.37
N LYS A 271 9.47 -12.02 7.40
CA LYS A 271 9.74 -11.60 8.78
C LYS A 271 10.83 -12.42 9.49
N PRO A 272 10.83 -13.77 9.46
CA PRO A 272 11.96 -14.57 9.96
C PRO A 272 13.29 -14.26 9.25
N ILE A 273 13.28 -14.17 7.91
CA ILE A 273 14.50 -13.85 7.13
C ILE A 273 15.02 -12.45 7.51
N ARG A 274 14.13 -11.47 7.62
CA ARG A 274 14.48 -10.13 8.09
C ARG A 274 15.07 -10.16 9.50
N THR A 275 14.47 -10.94 10.41
CA THR A 275 14.95 -11.07 11.79
C THR A 275 16.36 -11.65 11.82
N ALA A 276 16.64 -12.68 11.01
CA ALA A 276 17.97 -13.26 10.88
C ALA A 276 18.99 -12.26 10.33
N ILE A 277 18.65 -11.53 9.26
CA ILE A 277 19.52 -10.48 8.68
C ILE A 277 19.86 -9.41 9.74
N ILE A 278 18.88 -8.99 10.53
CA ILE A 278 19.12 -7.95 11.55
C ILE A 278 19.89 -8.47 12.76
N ALA A 279 19.60 -9.68 13.22
CA ALA A 279 20.38 -10.31 14.28
C ALA A 279 21.86 -10.45 13.87
N ASP A 280 22.11 -10.82 12.62
CA ASP A 280 23.46 -10.89 12.06
C ASP A 280 24.13 -9.51 12.01
N ILE A 281 23.44 -8.48 11.49
CA ILE A 281 23.99 -7.13 11.45
C ILE A 281 24.25 -6.58 12.86
N ALA A 282 23.36 -6.82 13.83
CA ALA A 282 23.53 -6.38 15.21
C ALA A 282 24.68 -7.12 15.93
N ALA A 283 24.98 -8.36 15.53
CA ALA A 283 26.10 -9.12 16.07
C ALA A 283 27.48 -8.68 15.53
N HIS A 284 27.50 -7.92 14.43
CA HIS A 284 28.73 -7.48 13.74
C HIS A 284 28.94 -5.94 13.75
N GLN A 285 28.18 -5.21 14.57
CA GLN A 285 28.40 -3.79 14.90
C GLN A 285 29.08 -3.65 16.26
#